data_AF-A0A0N5CWH6-F1
#
_entry.id   AF-A0A0N5CWH6-F1
#
_cell.length_a   1.000
_cell.length_b   1.000
_cell.length_c   1.000
_cell.angle_alpha   90.00
_cell.angle_beta   90.00
_cell.angle_gamma   90.00
#
_symmetry.space_group_name_H-M   'P 1'
#
loop_
_entity.id
_entity.type
_entity.pdbx_description
1 polymer ?
#
loop_
_entity_poly.entity_id
_entity_poly.type
_entity_poly.pdbx_seq_one_letter_code
_entity_poly.pdbx_strand_id
1 'polypeptide(L)'
;MVSKIFRSWANRVDTYNVLSAMDLHVLCLDYRGFGDSDGYPSESGMIADSLLLFDYTKKLAGGNYVFVWGHSLGTGIATSVAMELSHRNTPPSGLILESPFNNVVDLIAESPESSAWRWLPWFDLFIRQSILRSGLNFSSELHIKGVTCPILMMHAVDDEVIPFSLAKKLYNTALSANRSASFISFAAGRGLLHKYINKAIELHVLLRLTLFYTES
;
A
#
# COMPACT_ATOMS: atom_id res chain seq x y z
N MET A 1 -27.73 17.88 -3.58
CA MET A 1 -26.65 18.88 -3.47
C MET A 1 -25.53 18.20 -2.69
N VAL A 2 -24.60 17.53 -3.37
CA VAL A 2 -23.50 16.80 -2.71
C VAL A 2 -22.47 17.83 -2.29
N SER A 3 -22.29 18.02 -0.99
CA SER A 3 -21.27 18.92 -0.47
C SER A 3 -19.90 18.46 -0.95
N LYS A 4 -19.14 19.39 -1.57
CA LYS A 4 -17.70 19.25 -1.81
C LYS A 4 -16.98 19.14 -0.46
N ILE A 5 -16.97 17.95 0.11
CA ILE A 5 -16.13 17.57 1.24
C ILE A 5 -14.78 17.18 0.64
N PHE A 6 -13.69 17.67 1.24
CA PHE A 6 -12.28 17.56 0.81
C PHE A 6 -11.95 16.36 -0.11
N ARG A 7 -11.29 16.64 -1.24
CA ARG A 7 -10.85 15.63 -2.25
C ARG A 7 -9.91 14.56 -1.69
N SER A 8 -9.23 14.85 -0.58
CA SER A 8 -8.35 13.92 0.12
C SER A 8 -8.44 14.12 1.62
N TRP A 9 -8.15 13.07 2.39
CA TRP A 9 -8.07 13.13 3.84
C TRP A 9 -6.84 13.95 4.26
N ALA A 10 -6.95 14.74 5.33
CA ALA A 10 -5.87 15.65 5.77
C ALA A 10 -4.53 14.93 5.97
N ASN A 11 -4.54 13.73 6.53
CA ASN A 11 -3.33 12.94 6.75
C ASN A 11 -2.62 12.54 5.44
N ARG A 12 -3.34 12.38 4.32
CA ARG A 12 -2.73 12.12 3.01
C ARG A 12 -2.04 13.36 2.47
N VAL A 13 -2.69 14.52 2.62
CA VAL A 13 -2.10 15.81 2.23
C VAL A 13 -0.81 16.05 3.02
N ASP A 14 -0.81 15.73 4.31
CA ASP A 14 0.40 15.84 5.13
C ASP A 14 1.53 14.92 4.62
N THR A 15 1.22 13.67 4.22
CA THR A 15 2.22 12.79 3.58
C THR A 15 2.78 13.44 2.31
N TYR A 16 1.94 14.02 1.46
CA TYR A 16 2.39 14.66 0.22
C TYR A 16 3.30 15.85 0.52
N ASN A 17 2.96 16.66 1.52
CA ASN A 17 3.77 17.80 1.95
C ASN A 17 5.16 17.34 2.44
N VAL A 18 5.25 16.24 3.19
CA VAL A 18 6.53 15.67 3.61
C VAL A 18 7.37 15.25 2.40
N LEU A 19 6.76 14.58 1.41
CA LEU A 19 7.47 14.15 0.20
C LEU A 19 7.91 15.33 -0.67
N SER A 20 7.05 16.34 -0.83
CA SER A 20 7.40 17.56 -1.58
C SER A 20 8.50 18.37 -0.90
N ALA A 21 8.54 18.41 0.44
CA ALA A 21 9.65 19.01 1.19
C ALA A 21 10.97 18.23 1.04
N MET A 22 10.92 17.00 0.51
CA MET A 22 12.11 16.23 0.13
C MET A 22 12.49 16.39 -1.35
N ASP A 23 11.90 17.36 -2.05
CA ASP A 23 12.04 17.60 -3.50
C ASP A 23 11.50 16.45 -4.37
N LEU A 24 10.48 15.73 -3.87
CA LEU A 24 9.79 14.68 -4.63
C LEU A 24 8.48 15.19 -5.22
N HIS A 25 8.23 14.84 -6.47
CA HIS A 25 6.94 15.03 -7.11
C HIS A 25 5.98 13.91 -6.71
N VAL A 26 4.78 14.30 -6.28
CA VAL A 26 3.73 13.36 -5.90
C VAL A 26 2.62 13.41 -6.93
N LEU A 27 2.36 12.27 -7.58
CA LEU A 27 1.20 12.09 -8.45
C LEU A 27 0.24 11.13 -7.74
N CYS A 28 -0.99 11.58 -7.56
CA CYS A 28 -2.06 10.79 -6.92
C CYS A 28 -3.25 10.71 -7.86
N LEU A 29 -3.84 9.52 -7.95
CA LEU A 29 -5.05 9.30 -8.71
C LEU A 29 -6.27 9.20 -7.78
N ASP A 30 -7.40 9.72 -8.27
CA ASP A 30 -8.70 9.26 -7.84
C ASP A 30 -9.00 8.00 -8.66
N TYR A 31 -9.08 6.84 -8.00
CA TYR A 31 -9.46 5.59 -8.67
C TYR A 31 -10.84 5.73 -9.33
N ARG A 32 -11.09 5.00 -10.42
CA ARG A 32 -12.42 4.91 -11.04
C ARG A 32 -13.52 4.71 -9.99
N GLY A 33 -14.58 5.51 -10.07
CA GLY A 33 -15.68 5.53 -9.10
C GLY A 33 -15.40 6.28 -7.79
N PHE A 34 -14.25 6.96 -7.65
CA PHE A 34 -13.92 7.85 -6.54
C PHE A 34 -13.64 9.26 -7.03
N GLY A 35 -13.86 10.25 -6.17
CA GLY A 35 -13.58 11.66 -6.48
C GLY A 35 -14.30 12.12 -7.74
N ASP A 36 -13.52 12.63 -8.70
CA ASP A 36 -14.02 13.10 -10.00
C ASP A 36 -13.91 12.02 -11.11
N SER A 37 -13.46 10.80 -10.78
CA SER A 37 -13.26 9.72 -11.76
C SER A 37 -14.53 8.90 -11.99
N ASP A 38 -14.90 8.73 -13.25
CA ASP A 38 -16.06 7.94 -13.68
C ASP A 38 -15.89 6.42 -13.42
N GLY A 39 -16.99 5.68 -13.62
CA GLY A 39 -17.00 4.21 -13.60
C GLY A 39 -17.27 3.59 -12.23
N TYR A 40 -16.97 2.31 -12.10
CA TYR A 40 -17.16 1.53 -10.87
C TYR A 40 -15.83 0.92 -10.42
N PRO A 41 -15.54 0.91 -9.11
CA PRO A 41 -14.30 0.37 -8.59
C PRO A 41 -14.28 -1.15 -8.72
N SER A 42 -13.20 -1.66 -9.30
CA SER A 42 -12.84 -3.08 -9.30
C SER A 42 -11.33 -3.20 -9.12
N GLU A 43 -10.83 -4.31 -8.58
CA GLU A 43 -9.38 -4.47 -8.36
C GLU A 43 -8.61 -4.36 -9.68
N SER A 44 -9.05 -5.08 -10.72
CA SER A 44 -8.44 -5.01 -12.05
C SER A 44 -8.53 -3.62 -12.67
N GLY A 45 -9.63 -2.89 -12.44
CA GLY A 45 -9.79 -1.53 -12.91
C GLY A 45 -8.83 -0.55 -12.24
N MET A 46 -8.71 -0.64 -10.91
CA MET A 46 -7.78 0.19 -10.13
C MET A 46 -6.31 -0.09 -10.46
N ILE A 47 -5.98 -1.36 -10.75
CA ILE A 47 -4.65 -1.75 -11.25
C ILE A 47 -4.42 -1.13 -12.63
N ALA A 48 -5.38 -1.22 -13.55
CA ALA A 48 -5.26 -0.64 -14.89
C ALA A 48 -5.06 0.89 -14.85
N ASP A 49 -5.82 1.60 -14.01
CA ASP A 49 -5.69 3.05 -13.83
C ASP A 49 -4.29 3.42 -13.30
N SER A 50 -3.81 2.68 -12.30
CA SER A 50 -2.48 2.87 -11.73
C SER A 50 -1.35 2.61 -12.72
N LEU A 51 -1.49 1.59 -13.56
CA LEU A 51 -0.50 1.27 -14.61
C LEU A 51 -0.43 2.38 -15.66
N LEU A 52 -1.57 2.93 -16.08
CA LEU A 52 -1.61 4.07 -16.99
C LEU A 52 -0.95 5.31 -16.37
N LEU A 53 -1.22 5.59 -15.10
CA LEU A 53 -0.56 6.69 -14.38
C LEU A 53 0.95 6.45 -14.29
N PHE A 54 1.39 5.23 -14.00
CA PHE A 54 2.81 4.89 -13.93
C PHE A 54 3.50 5.11 -15.27
N ASP A 55 2.92 4.64 -16.38
CA ASP A 55 3.49 4.81 -17.72
C ASP A 55 3.60 6.30 -18.09
N TYR A 56 2.58 7.10 -17.75
CA TYR A 56 2.63 8.56 -17.91
C TYR A 56 3.73 9.20 -17.06
N THR A 57 3.81 8.81 -15.78
CA THR A 57 4.80 9.32 -14.82
C THR A 57 6.22 8.97 -15.26
N LYS A 58 6.44 7.74 -15.73
CA LYS A 58 7.76 7.28 -16.16
C LYS A 58 8.26 8.07 -17.38
N LYS A 59 7.37 8.42 -18.31
CA LYS A 59 7.71 9.29 -19.45
C LYS A 59 8.10 10.70 -18.99
N LEU A 60 7.37 11.28 -18.03
CA LEU A 60 7.69 12.59 -17.47
C LEU A 60 8.98 12.60 -16.65
N ALA A 61 9.20 11.55 -15.85
CA ALA A 61 10.37 11.41 -14.99
C ALA A 61 11.66 11.22 -15.80
N GLY A 62 11.57 10.69 -17.01
CA GLY A 62 12.72 10.37 -17.86
C GLY A 62 13.63 9.35 -17.18
N GLY A 63 14.84 9.78 -16.79
CA GLY A 63 15.82 8.96 -16.07
C GLY A 63 15.69 8.99 -14.54
N ASN A 64 14.81 9.81 -13.98
CA ASN A 64 14.65 9.91 -12.53
C ASN A 64 13.99 8.66 -11.93
N TYR A 65 14.18 8.49 -10.62
CA TYR A 65 13.53 7.44 -9.85
C TYR A 65 12.01 7.61 -9.83
N VAL A 66 11.29 6.51 -9.97
CA VAL A 66 9.82 6.48 -9.89
C VAL A 66 9.43 5.37 -8.91
N PHE A 67 8.84 5.77 -7.79
CA PHE A 67 8.39 4.85 -6.74
C PHE A 67 6.88 4.67 -6.81
N VAL A 68 6.41 3.49 -6.44
CA VAL A 68 4.98 3.22 -6.23
C VAL A 68 4.74 3.18 -4.72
N TRP A 69 3.84 4.03 -4.22
CA TRP A 69 3.50 4.11 -2.80
C TRP A 69 2.05 3.68 -2.59
N GLY A 70 1.83 2.68 -1.73
CA GLY A 70 0.50 2.28 -1.27
C GLY A 70 0.35 2.44 0.24
N HIS A 71 -0.85 2.81 0.69
CA HIS A 71 -1.19 2.83 2.12
C HIS A 71 -2.46 2.02 2.39
N SER A 72 -2.47 1.18 3.43
CA SER A 72 -3.63 0.37 3.82
C SER A 72 -4.15 -0.42 2.62
N LEU A 73 -5.44 -0.36 2.25
CA LEU A 73 -5.97 -1.00 1.03
C LEU A 73 -5.16 -0.70 -0.24
N GLY A 74 -4.58 0.50 -0.34
CA GLY A 74 -3.70 0.87 -1.44
C GLY A 74 -2.44 0.01 -1.56
N THR A 75 -1.97 -0.65 -0.49
CA THR A 75 -0.82 -1.57 -0.55
C THR A 75 -1.11 -2.79 -1.40
N GLY A 76 -2.36 -3.26 -1.42
CA GLY A 76 -2.79 -4.35 -2.29
C GLY A 76 -2.64 -3.96 -3.77
N ILE A 77 -3.19 -2.81 -4.16
CA ILE A 77 -3.06 -2.29 -5.54
C ILE A 77 -1.60 -2.02 -5.89
N ALA A 78 -0.85 -1.33 -5.03
CA ALA A 78 0.55 -1.01 -5.25
C ALA A 78 1.39 -2.27 -5.49
N THR A 79 1.15 -3.34 -4.72
CA THR A 79 1.84 -4.63 -4.88
C THR A 79 1.48 -5.28 -6.23
N SER A 80 0.21 -5.31 -6.60
CA SER A 80 -0.24 -5.84 -7.89
C SER A 80 0.36 -5.06 -9.06
N VAL A 81 0.38 -3.73 -8.98
CA VAL A 81 0.97 -2.85 -10.01
C VAL A 81 2.47 -3.11 -10.15
N ALA A 82 3.20 -3.19 -9.03
CA ALA A 82 4.63 -3.49 -9.07
C ALA A 82 4.93 -4.87 -9.67
N MET A 83 4.11 -5.89 -9.37
CA MET A 83 4.22 -7.22 -9.96
C MET A 83 4.00 -7.18 -11.48
N GLU A 84 2.94 -6.52 -11.95
CA GLU A 84 2.64 -6.37 -13.38
C GLU A 84 3.77 -5.65 -14.13
N LEU A 85 4.32 -4.59 -13.52
CA LEU A 85 5.47 -3.86 -14.07
C LEU A 85 6.75 -4.71 -14.10
N SER A 86 6.95 -5.55 -13.09
CA SER A 86 8.04 -6.54 -13.08
C SER A 86 7.89 -7.56 -14.21
N HIS A 87 6.68 -8.07 -14.47
CA HIS A 87 6.42 -8.97 -15.60
C HIS A 87 6.63 -8.29 -16.97
N ARG A 88 6.39 -6.98 -17.05
CA ARG A 88 6.66 -6.17 -18.25
C ARG A 88 8.15 -5.83 -18.45
N ASN A 89 9.03 -6.26 -17.55
CA ASN A 89 10.44 -5.83 -17.50
C ASN A 89 10.63 -4.31 -17.38
N THR A 90 9.67 -3.63 -16.75
CA THR A 90 9.72 -2.18 -16.49
C THR A 90 9.40 -1.89 -15.02
N PRO A 91 10.11 -2.53 -14.05
CA PRO A 91 9.78 -2.36 -12.64
C PRO A 91 9.94 -0.89 -12.19
N PRO A 92 9.20 -0.45 -11.17
CA PRO A 92 9.45 0.83 -10.53
C PRO A 92 10.83 0.82 -9.86
N SER A 93 11.34 2.00 -9.51
CA SER A 93 12.58 2.15 -8.73
C SER A 93 12.46 1.56 -7.33
N GLY A 94 11.24 1.45 -6.81
CA GLY A 94 10.93 0.75 -5.58
C GLY A 94 9.44 0.75 -5.27
N LEU A 95 9.04 -0.16 -4.41
CA LEU A 95 7.68 -0.31 -3.89
C LEU A 95 7.67 0.08 -2.42
N ILE A 96 6.86 1.07 -2.04
CA ILE A 96 6.70 1.55 -0.66
C ILE A 96 5.30 1.16 -0.18
N LEU A 97 5.24 0.39 0.90
CA LEU A 97 4.01 -0.11 1.49
C LEU A 97 3.89 0.42 2.93
N GLU A 98 2.92 1.29 3.15
CA GLU A 98 2.61 1.89 4.45
C GLU A 98 1.39 1.20 5.07
N SER A 99 1.56 0.69 6.28
CA SER A 99 0.60 -0.17 6.97
C SER A 99 0.03 -1.30 6.09
N PRO A 100 0.88 -2.20 5.52
CA PRO A 100 0.40 -3.26 4.64
C PRO A 100 -0.27 -4.42 5.38
N PHE A 101 -0.96 -5.26 4.61
CA PHE A 101 -1.53 -6.53 5.04
C PHE A 101 -1.30 -7.60 3.96
N ASN A 102 -1.35 -8.87 4.33
CA ASN A 102 -1.04 -9.97 3.42
C ASN A 102 -2.21 -10.34 2.48
N ASN A 103 -3.46 -10.32 2.97
CA ASN A 103 -4.68 -10.46 2.15
C ASN A 103 -5.92 -9.90 2.90
N VAL A 104 -7.02 -9.60 2.19
CA VAL A 104 -8.23 -9.01 2.82
C VAL A 104 -8.95 -9.99 3.75
N VAL A 105 -8.88 -11.28 3.47
CA VAL A 105 -9.53 -12.30 4.32
C VAL A 105 -8.95 -12.23 5.73
N ASP A 106 -7.63 -12.24 5.85
CA ASP A 106 -6.92 -12.15 7.12
C ASP A 106 -7.11 -10.78 7.76
N LEU A 107 -7.15 -9.70 6.97
CA LEU A 107 -7.46 -8.36 7.48
C LEU A 107 -8.82 -8.33 8.20
N ILE A 108 -9.88 -8.85 7.57
CA ILE A 108 -11.22 -8.88 8.18
C ILE A 108 -11.25 -9.87 9.35
N ALA A 109 -10.67 -11.05 9.17
CA ALA A 109 -10.65 -12.08 10.21
C ALA A 109 -9.87 -11.66 11.46
N GLU A 110 -8.82 -10.85 11.33
CA GLU A 110 -8.00 -10.39 12.46
C GLU A 110 -8.38 -8.97 12.95
N SER A 111 -9.32 -8.29 12.31
CA SER A 111 -9.78 -6.96 12.73
C SER A 111 -10.46 -6.97 14.11
N PRO A 112 -10.27 -5.96 14.98
CA PRO A 112 -10.92 -5.93 16.30
C PRO A 112 -12.44 -6.08 16.25
N GLU A 113 -13.08 -5.56 15.21
CA GLU A 113 -14.53 -5.59 15.01
C GLU A 113 -15.06 -7.02 14.74
N SER A 114 -14.25 -7.89 14.15
CA SER A 114 -14.63 -9.28 13.89
C SER A 114 -14.55 -10.17 15.12
N SER A 115 -13.85 -9.75 16.19
CA SER A 115 -13.55 -10.57 17.36
C SER A 115 -14.77 -11.27 17.97
N ALA A 116 -15.93 -10.59 18.03
CA ALA A 116 -17.18 -11.13 18.56
C ALA A 116 -17.80 -12.26 17.71
N TRP A 117 -17.40 -12.39 16.45
CA TRP A 117 -18.00 -13.27 15.44
C TRP A 117 -17.08 -14.41 14.99
N ARG A 118 -15.78 -14.34 15.31
CA ARG A 118 -14.75 -15.33 14.90
C ARG A 118 -15.02 -16.77 15.34
N TRP A 119 -15.76 -16.96 16.43
CA TRP A 119 -16.10 -18.29 16.95
C TRP A 119 -17.16 -19.01 16.12
N LEU A 120 -17.82 -18.33 15.18
CA LEU A 120 -18.86 -18.92 14.33
C LEU A 120 -18.25 -19.74 13.19
N PRO A 121 -18.59 -21.04 13.02
CA PRO A 121 -17.97 -21.93 12.03
C PRO A 121 -18.10 -21.47 10.56
N TRP A 122 -19.09 -20.65 10.25
CA TRP A 122 -19.37 -20.13 8.91
C TRP A 122 -18.76 -18.75 8.63
N PHE A 123 -18.13 -18.11 9.62
CA PHE A 123 -17.62 -16.74 9.51
C PHE A 123 -16.56 -16.60 8.41
N ASP A 124 -15.58 -17.49 8.39
CA ASP A 124 -14.52 -17.49 7.37
C ASP A 124 -15.08 -17.73 5.96
N LEU A 125 -16.04 -18.66 5.83
CA LEU A 125 -16.70 -18.95 4.56
C LEU A 125 -17.49 -17.74 4.07
N PHE A 126 -18.14 -17.01 4.98
CA PHE A 126 -18.90 -15.80 4.65
C PHE A 126 -17.99 -14.67 4.17
N ILE A 127 -16.87 -14.42 4.85
CA ILE A 127 -15.88 -13.40 4.44
C ILE A 127 -15.33 -13.74 3.06
N ARG A 128 -14.88 -14.98 2.86
CA ARG A 128 -14.33 -15.45 1.58
C ARG A 128 -15.35 -15.31 0.45
N GLN A 129 -16.61 -15.71 0.68
CA GLN A 129 -17.67 -15.53 -0.33
C GLN A 129 -17.95 -14.06 -0.63
N SER A 130 -17.93 -13.19 0.38
CA SER A 130 -18.16 -11.75 0.19
C SER A 130 -17.05 -11.09 -0.62
N ILE A 131 -15.79 -11.44 -0.35
CA ILE A 131 -14.62 -10.99 -1.11
C ILE A 131 -14.63 -11.53 -2.54
N LEU A 132 -14.96 -12.81 -2.71
CA LEU A 132 -15.09 -13.41 -4.05
C LEU A 132 -16.19 -12.72 -4.87
N ARG A 133 -17.31 -12.35 -4.24
CA ARG A 133 -18.40 -11.62 -4.88
C ARG A 133 -18.04 -10.17 -5.21
N SER A 134 -17.22 -9.51 -4.39
CA SER A 134 -16.77 -8.15 -4.66
C SER A 134 -15.66 -8.09 -5.71
N GLY A 135 -14.95 -9.19 -5.95
CA GLY A 135 -13.80 -9.24 -6.87
C GLY A 135 -12.60 -8.42 -6.37
N LEU A 136 -12.56 -8.14 -5.06
CA LEU A 136 -11.52 -7.37 -4.38
C LEU A 136 -10.67 -8.28 -3.49
N ASN A 137 -9.89 -9.16 -4.12
CA ASN A 137 -9.17 -10.21 -3.41
C ASN A 137 -7.93 -9.66 -2.69
N PHE A 138 -7.28 -8.64 -3.27
CA PHE A 138 -6.03 -8.01 -2.79
C PHE A 138 -5.06 -9.01 -2.16
N SER A 139 -4.68 -10.02 -2.94
CA SER A 139 -3.80 -11.10 -2.51
C SER A 139 -2.33 -10.67 -2.54
N SER A 140 -1.97 -9.69 -1.69
CA SER A 140 -0.61 -9.14 -1.61
C SER A 140 0.44 -10.24 -1.44
N GLU A 141 0.15 -11.29 -0.66
CA GLU A 141 1.07 -12.43 -0.45
C GLU A 141 1.33 -13.27 -1.71
N LEU A 142 0.42 -13.27 -2.67
CA LEU A 142 0.64 -13.90 -3.98
C LEU A 142 1.43 -12.96 -4.89
N HIS A 143 1.02 -11.70 -4.97
CA HIS A 143 1.60 -10.73 -5.91
C HIS A 143 3.03 -10.30 -5.54
N ILE A 144 3.34 -10.19 -4.24
CA ILE A 144 4.66 -9.73 -3.75
C ILE A 144 5.80 -10.64 -4.23
N LYS A 145 5.52 -11.91 -4.51
CA LYS A 145 6.51 -12.90 -4.98
C LYS A 145 7.03 -12.58 -6.38
N GLY A 146 6.21 -11.93 -7.22
CA GLY A 146 6.59 -11.52 -8.58
C GLY A 146 7.22 -10.14 -8.66
N VAL A 147 7.22 -9.36 -7.58
CA VAL A 147 7.85 -8.04 -7.54
C VAL A 147 9.38 -8.20 -7.63
N THR A 148 10.04 -7.41 -8.47
CA THR A 148 11.50 -7.48 -8.69
C THR A 148 12.25 -6.23 -8.21
N CYS A 149 11.56 -5.11 -8.00
CA CYS A 149 12.15 -3.91 -7.41
C CYS A 149 12.36 -4.06 -5.89
N PRO A 150 13.22 -3.22 -5.27
CA PRO A 150 13.32 -3.11 -3.82
C PRO A 150 11.98 -2.74 -3.16
N ILE A 151 11.69 -3.36 -2.03
CA ILE A 151 10.43 -3.17 -1.28
C ILE A 151 10.76 -2.55 0.08
N LEU A 152 10.10 -1.44 0.42
CA LEU A 152 10.09 -0.87 1.76
C LEU A 152 8.70 -1.04 2.38
N MET A 153 8.63 -1.69 3.53
CA MET A 153 7.41 -1.78 4.35
C MET A 153 7.57 -0.93 5.61
N MET A 154 6.54 -0.18 5.97
CA MET A 154 6.50 0.69 7.15
C MET A 154 5.22 0.42 7.93
N HIS A 155 5.31 0.22 9.25
CA HIS A 155 4.13 -0.08 10.08
C HIS A 155 4.30 0.38 11.53
N ALA A 156 3.25 0.97 12.13
CA ALA A 156 3.23 1.31 13.54
C ALA A 156 2.79 0.10 14.40
N VAL A 157 3.54 -0.26 15.43
CA VAL A 157 3.24 -1.44 16.26
C VAL A 157 1.86 -1.37 16.92
N ASP A 158 1.38 -0.15 17.20
CA ASP A 158 0.07 0.17 17.75
C ASP A 158 -0.99 0.56 16.71
N ASP A 159 -0.82 0.14 15.44
CA ASP A 159 -1.85 0.27 14.40
C ASP A 159 -3.15 -0.45 14.83
N GLU A 160 -4.19 0.35 15.00
CA GLU A 160 -5.49 -0.05 15.50
C GLU A 160 -6.42 -0.62 14.42
N VAL A 161 -6.05 -0.47 13.14
CA VAL A 161 -6.86 -0.89 11.99
C VAL A 161 -6.31 -2.17 11.38
N ILE A 162 -5.00 -2.22 11.17
CA ILE A 162 -4.30 -3.35 10.56
C ILE A 162 -3.33 -3.93 11.56
N PRO A 163 -3.60 -5.15 12.09
CA PRO A 163 -2.70 -5.82 13.00
C PRO A 163 -1.29 -5.92 12.43
N PHE A 164 -0.29 -5.52 13.23
CA PHE A 164 1.12 -5.56 12.85
C PHE A 164 1.60 -6.97 12.41
N SER A 165 0.95 -8.02 12.91
CA SER A 165 1.17 -9.43 12.51
C SER A 165 0.99 -9.64 11.00
N LEU A 166 -0.01 -9.01 10.38
CA LEU A 166 -0.32 -9.17 8.96
C LEU A 166 0.77 -8.57 8.07
N ALA A 167 1.29 -7.41 8.45
CA ALA A 167 2.43 -6.78 7.77
C ALA A 167 3.70 -7.65 7.89
N LYS A 168 3.97 -8.20 9.07
CA LYS A 168 5.08 -9.15 9.29
C LYS A 168 4.92 -10.42 8.45
N LYS A 169 3.70 -10.94 8.31
CA LYS A 169 3.41 -12.10 7.45
C LYS A 169 3.68 -11.81 5.98
N LEU A 170 3.30 -10.63 5.49
CA LEU A 170 3.62 -10.20 4.12
C LEU A 170 5.14 -10.04 3.92
N TYR A 171 5.82 -9.41 4.87
CA TYR A 171 7.28 -9.23 4.84
C TYR A 171 8.01 -10.57 4.77
N ASN A 172 7.66 -11.51 5.65
CA ASN A 172 8.23 -12.85 5.65
C ASN A 172 7.98 -13.57 4.31
N THR A 173 6.80 -13.38 3.71
CA THR A 173 6.46 -13.92 2.39
C THR A 173 7.39 -13.38 1.30
N ALA A 174 7.69 -12.08 1.32
CA ALA A 174 8.63 -11.46 0.40
C ALA A 174 10.05 -12.04 0.57
N LEU A 175 10.52 -12.17 1.81
CA LEU A 175 11.82 -12.78 2.10
C LEU A 175 11.91 -14.24 1.65
N SER A 176 10.88 -15.04 1.91
CA SER A 176 10.84 -16.45 1.46
C SER A 176 10.82 -16.59 -0.07
N ALA A 177 10.35 -15.58 -0.79
CA ALA A 177 10.44 -15.50 -2.25
C ALA A 177 11.75 -14.84 -2.75
N ASN A 178 12.72 -14.65 -1.86
CA ASN A 178 14.02 -14.03 -2.14
C ASN A 178 13.89 -12.62 -2.75
N ARG A 179 12.93 -11.82 -2.26
CA ARG A 179 12.74 -10.42 -2.66
C ARG A 179 13.63 -9.52 -1.80
N SER A 180 14.17 -8.45 -2.41
CA SER A 180 14.84 -7.39 -1.66
C SER A 180 13.79 -6.58 -0.90
N ALA A 181 13.67 -6.82 0.40
CA ALA A 181 12.65 -6.19 1.24
C ALA A 181 13.27 -5.66 2.54
N SER A 182 12.89 -4.43 2.92
CA SER A 182 13.20 -3.80 4.20
C SER A 182 11.91 -3.56 4.99
N PHE A 183 11.98 -3.65 6.31
CA PHE A 183 10.83 -3.43 7.19
C PHE A 183 11.18 -2.45 8.30
N ILE A 184 10.45 -1.35 8.36
CA ILE A 184 10.58 -0.32 9.40
C ILE A 184 9.35 -0.40 10.31
N SER A 185 9.59 -0.76 11.56
CA SER A 185 8.57 -0.76 12.60
C SER A 185 8.68 0.50 13.45
N PHE A 186 7.58 1.22 13.63
CA PHE A 186 7.50 2.34 14.55
C PHE A 186 6.94 1.88 15.91
N ALA A 187 7.67 2.16 17.00
CA ALA A 187 7.27 1.77 18.34
C ALA A 187 5.93 2.39 18.76
N ALA A 188 5.19 1.65 19.59
CA ALA A 188 3.92 2.09 20.15
C ALA A 188 4.05 3.34 21.03
N GLY A 189 2.93 4.06 21.22
CA GLY A 189 2.87 5.23 22.10
C GLY A 189 3.39 6.52 21.47
N ARG A 190 3.74 6.49 20.18
CA ARG A 190 4.18 7.67 19.41
C ARG A 190 3.05 8.45 18.75
N GLY A 191 1.81 7.94 18.84
CA GLY A 191 0.65 8.53 18.19
C GLY A 191 0.67 8.46 16.66
N LEU A 192 1.50 7.57 16.10
CA LEU A 192 1.61 7.36 14.65
C LEU A 192 0.42 6.53 14.15
N LEU A 193 0.07 5.44 14.84
CA LEU A 193 -1.15 4.68 14.61
C LEU A 193 -1.27 4.25 13.13
N HIS A 194 -2.49 3.98 12.64
CA HIS A 194 -2.71 3.60 11.25
C HIS A 194 -2.42 4.72 10.22
N LYS A 195 -2.48 6.00 10.61
CA LYS A 195 -2.65 7.12 9.66
C LYS A 195 -1.55 8.16 9.66
N TYR A 196 -0.66 8.14 10.66
CA TYR A 196 0.22 9.25 10.96
C TYR A 196 1.70 8.89 10.96
N ILE A 197 2.13 7.84 10.25
CA ILE A 197 3.56 7.54 10.03
C ILE A 197 4.28 8.75 9.41
N ASN A 198 3.58 9.54 8.59
CA ASN A 198 4.08 10.81 8.05
C ASN A 198 4.51 11.85 9.11
N LYS A 199 4.09 11.70 10.37
CA LYS A 199 4.51 12.55 11.50
C LYS A 199 5.76 12.04 12.22
N ALA A 200 6.30 10.89 11.85
CA ALA A 200 7.56 10.42 12.42
C ALA A 200 8.69 11.35 12.00
N ILE A 201 9.38 11.95 12.99
CA ILE A 201 10.42 12.96 12.77
C ILE A 201 11.56 12.44 11.89
N GLU A 202 11.85 11.15 11.98
CA GLU A 202 12.90 10.47 11.24
C GLU A 202 12.48 9.97 9.85
N LEU A 203 11.19 10.09 9.47
CA LEU A 203 10.69 9.48 8.23
C LEU A 203 11.48 9.93 7.00
N HIS A 204 11.76 11.23 6.88
CA HIS A 204 12.51 11.77 5.76
C HIS A 204 13.93 11.19 5.66
N VAL A 205 14.58 10.94 6.79
CA VAL A 205 15.91 10.31 6.83
C VAL A 205 15.81 8.84 6.40
N LEU A 206 14.84 8.11 6.94
CA LEU A 206 14.60 6.71 6.62
C LEU A 206 14.32 6.52 5.12
N LEU A 207 13.42 7.34 4.56
CA LEU A 207 13.12 7.32 3.14
C LEU A 207 14.37 7.64 2.30
N ARG A 208 15.20 8.61 2.69
CA ARG A 208 16.44 8.88 1.95
C ARG A 208 17.37 7.67 1.94
N LEU A 209 17.61 7.08 3.11
CA LEU A 209 18.52 5.94 3.26
C LEU A 209 18.03 4.69 2.51
N THR A 210 16.72 4.42 2.54
CA THR A 210 16.18 3.21 1.90
C THR A 210 15.93 3.37 0.41
N LEU A 211 15.56 4.56 -0.07
CA LEU A 211 15.15 4.75 -1.47
C LEU A 211 16.29 5.16 -2.39
N PHE A 212 17.31 5.86 -1.89
CA PHE A 212 18.34 6.48 -2.73
C PHE A 212 19.77 6.01 -2.41
N TYR A 213 19.99 5.31 -1.29
CA TYR A 213 21.33 4.89 -0.86
C TYR A 213 21.56 3.37 -0.96
N THR A 214 20.60 2.60 -1.50
CA THR A 214 20.81 1.17 -1.79
C THR A 214 21.53 1.01 -3.13
N GLU A 215 22.83 1.29 -3.15
CA GLU A 215 23.89 0.58 -3.89
C GLU A 215 25.23 1.33 -3.73
N SER A 216 26.12 0.73 -2.93
CA SER A 216 27.58 0.89 -3.01
C SER A 216 28.21 -0.48 -2.84
#